data_AF-A0A7S4F437-F1
#
_entry.id   AF-A0A7S4F437-F1
#
_cell.length_a   1.000
_cell.length_b   1.000
_cell.length_c   1.000
_cell.angle_alpha   90.00
_cell.angle_beta   90.00
_cell.angle_gamma   90.00
#
_symmetry.space_group_name_H-M   'P 1'
#
loop_
_entity.id
_entity.type
_entity.pdbx_description
1 polymer ?
#
loop_
_entity_poly.entity_id
_entity_poly.type
_entity_poly.pdbx_seq_one_letter_code
_entity_poly.pdbx_strand_id
1 'polypeptide(L)'
;MWRRPDAHRNEREPQPFEHLVLDVVLREDTGRKLQRFMRLSQQINKELSVRTKVLWNTRRPSLGLMTLAGDEQTEAREHALYKLFALSDSLSALEVEVKRGLSSLEGLLNSDERLAGMHLTRPLPPGIPDGQHHAELELMLEAYTTFLGDVEDRITSLQASIVSHSHLEQLKLRNERNRIMRVELLISISSLSLGVAAVAGSFFGMNLHSGLEEAPYGLWAAATCTSLAAYALLHTLMRGVRRFHHLQREHLTRSASLTHALAHIDLAFFALRRSGVLADGDDEIRVSKAVLEQVMQSRGSPLEKEHLDSLWELMDSDSNGVLNSDELRNSSCIVPPSGRKPIPVVRSDAAVSSQRGM
;
A
#
# COMPACT_ATOMS: atom_id res chain seq x y z
N MET A 1 -43.41 -65.05 -15.97
CA MET A 1 -42.47 -65.00 -14.83
C MET A 1 -41.34 -64.04 -15.22
N TRP A 2 -41.60 -62.74 -15.10
CA TRP A 2 -40.65 -61.69 -15.52
C TRP A 2 -39.74 -61.34 -14.34
N ARG A 3 -38.46 -61.69 -14.47
CA ARG A 3 -37.39 -61.38 -13.53
C ARG A 3 -37.14 -59.87 -13.60
N ARG A 4 -37.39 -59.14 -12.51
CA ARG A 4 -37.07 -57.70 -12.43
C ARG A 4 -35.55 -57.52 -12.50
N PRO A 5 -35.05 -56.54 -13.27
CA PRO A 5 -33.62 -56.25 -13.34
C PRO A 5 -33.17 -55.52 -12.07
N ASP A 6 -31.96 -55.83 -11.65
CA ASP A 6 -31.29 -55.30 -10.47
C ASP A 6 -31.30 -53.77 -10.50
N ALA A 7 -32.10 -53.19 -9.60
CA ALA A 7 -31.97 -51.78 -9.28
C ALA A 7 -30.65 -51.63 -8.50
N HIS A 8 -29.61 -51.15 -9.19
CA HIS A 8 -28.46 -50.51 -8.56
C HIS A 8 -28.94 -49.31 -7.75
N ARG A 9 -29.49 -49.59 -6.57
CA ARG A 9 -29.75 -48.59 -5.54
C ARG A 9 -28.37 -48.31 -4.97
N ASN A 10 -27.87 -47.13 -5.28
CA ASN A 10 -26.69 -46.52 -4.69
C ASN A 10 -27.01 -46.28 -3.20
N GLU A 11 -27.06 -47.36 -2.41
CA GLU A 11 -27.18 -47.34 -0.96
C GLU A 11 -25.83 -46.84 -0.46
N ARG A 12 -25.67 -45.51 -0.39
CA ARG A 12 -24.64 -44.93 0.47
C ARG A 12 -24.91 -45.52 1.85
N GLU A 13 -23.96 -46.32 2.37
CA GLU A 13 -24.04 -46.76 3.75
C GLU A 13 -24.34 -45.52 4.62
N PRO A 14 -25.30 -45.60 5.55
CA PRO A 14 -25.67 -44.45 6.37
C PRO A 14 -24.41 -43.95 7.08
N GLN A 15 -24.10 -42.66 6.91
CA GLN A 15 -22.94 -42.05 7.57
C GLN A 15 -22.96 -42.40 9.07
N PRO A 16 -21.81 -42.75 9.66
CA PRO A 16 -21.71 -43.03 11.09
C PRO A 16 -22.26 -41.86 11.91
N PHE A 17 -22.95 -42.16 13.02
CA PHE A 17 -23.58 -41.15 13.86
C PHE A 17 -22.57 -40.09 14.35
N GLU A 18 -21.35 -40.52 14.65
CA GLU A 18 -20.23 -39.66 15.05
C GLU A 18 -19.87 -38.62 13.98
N HIS A 19 -19.88 -38.98 12.69
CA HIS A 19 -19.56 -38.06 11.60
C HIS A 19 -20.67 -37.03 11.43
N LEU A 20 -21.93 -37.44 11.60
CA LEU A 20 -23.08 -36.54 11.52
C LEU A 20 -23.08 -35.53 12.68
N VAL A 21 -22.75 -35.96 13.90
CA VAL A 21 -22.59 -35.05 15.04
C VAL A 21 -21.45 -34.08 14.79
N LEU A 22 -20.30 -34.57 14.32
CA LEU A 22 -19.14 -33.74 14.01
C LEU A 22 -19.45 -32.71 12.91
N ASP A 23 -20.11 -33.11 11.83
CA ASP A 23 -20.56 -32.22 10.76
C ASP A 23 -21.47 -31.11 11.29
N VAL A 24 -22.44 -31.46 12.14
CA VAL A 24 -23.36 -30.47 12.76
C VAL A 24 -22.60 -29.49 13.65
N VAL A 25 -21.69 -29.98 14.50
CA VAL A 25 -20.89 -29.13 15.40
C VAL A 25 -19.97 -28.20 14.62
N LEU A 26 -19.25 -28.73 13.62
CA LEU A 26 -18.35 -27.93 12.77
C LEU A 26 -19.14 -26.91 11.95
N ARG A 27 -20.30 -27.28 11.40
CA ARG A 27 -21.18 -26.36 10.69
C ARG A 27 -21.70 -25.24 11.59
N GLU A 28 -22.10 -25.55 12.82
CA GLU A 28 -22.56 -24.53 13.77
C GLU A 28 -21.41 -23.60 14.20
N ASP A 29 -20.23 -24.15 14.49
CA ASP A 29 -19.07 -23.36 14.90
C ASP A 29 -18.54 -22.45 13.79
N THR A 30 -18.29 -23.03 12.60
CA THR A 30 -17.86 -22.27 11.41
C THR A 30 -18.92 -21.24 10.99
N GLY A 31 -20.20 -21.59 11.09
CA GLY A 31 -21.32 -20.68 10.86
C GLY A 31 -21.35 -19.51 11.84
N ARG A 32 -21.13 -19.76 13.15
CA ARG A 32 -21.06 -18.70 14.17
C ARG A 32 -19.87 -17.77 13.93
N LYS A 33 -18.69 -18.31 13.61
CA LYS A 33 -17.49 -17.52 13.30
C LYS A 33 -17.71 -16.65 12.05
N LEU A 34 -18.28 -17.21 10.98
CA LEU A 34 -18.61 -16.45 9.77
C LEU A 34 -19.64 -15.35 10.05
N GLN A 35 -20.70 -15.62 10.79
CA GLN A 35 -21.69 -14.60 11.14
C GLN A 35 -21.09 -13.46 11.96
N ARG A 36 -20.21 -13.78 12.92
CA ARG A 36 -19.48 -12.78 13.70
C ARG A 36 -18.58 -11.93 12.79
N PHE A 37 -17.85 -12.55 11.88
CA PHE A 37 -17.06 -11.84 10.86
C PHE A 37 -17.93 -10.90 10.02
N MET A 38 -19.05 -11.38 9.50
CA MET A 38 -19.93 -10.58 8.63
C MET A 38 -20.48 -9.34 9.35
N ARG A 39 -20.87 -9.47 10.63
CA ARG A 39 -21.31 -8.34 11.46
C ARG A 39 -20.19 -7.33 11.68
N LEU A 40 -18.99 -7.80 12.03
CA LEU A 40 -17.83 -6.94 12.25
C LEU A 40 -17.42 -6.21 10.96
N SER A 41 -17.34 -6.94 9.85
CA SER A 41 -17.02 -6.39 8.53
C SER A 41 -18.01 -5.30 8.10
N GLN A 42 -19.31 -5.51 8.29
CA GLN A 42 -20.32 -4.49 8.00
C GLN A 42 -20.14 -3.23 8.86
N GLN A 43 -19.87 -3.39 10.17
CA GLN A 43 -19.65 -2.26 11.07
C GLN A 43 -18.37 -1.49 10.71
N ILE A 44 -17.27 -2.20 10.49
CA ILE A 44 -15.98 -1.62 10.10
C ILE A 44 -16.11 -0.87 8.78
N ASN A 45 -16.68 -1.48 7.75
CA ASN A 45 -16.86 -0.83 6.45
C ASN A 45 -17.80 0.38 6.53
N LYS A 46 -18.85 0.33 7.35
CA LYS A 46 -19.71 1.48 7.60
C LYS A 46 -18.93 2.64 8.19
N GLU A 47 -18.19 2.41 9.28
CA GLU A 47 -17.39 3.45 9.94
C GLU A 47 -16.27 3.98 9.04
N LEU A 48 -15.58 3.11 8.29
CA LEU A 48 -14.57 3.51 7.30
C LEU A 48 -15.18 4.36 6.17
N SER A 49 -16.40 4.05 5.71
CA SER A 49 -17.09 4.83 4.67
C SER A 49 -17.49 6.23 5.14
N VAL A 50 -17.95 6.36 6.40
CA VAL A 50 -18.27 7.64 7.02
C VAL A 50 -17.00 8.48 7.10
N ARG A 51 -15.92 7.86 7.57
CA ARG A 51 -14.63 8.51 7.76
C ARG A 51 -14.03 8.97 6.43
N THR A 52 -14.02 8.12 5.41
CA THR A 52 -13.57 8.51 4.06
C THR A 52 -14.39 9.67 3.49
N LYS A 53 -15.72 9.66 3.58
CA LYS A 53 -16.58 10.77 3.12
C LYS A 53 -16.30 12.09 3.83
N VAL A 54 -16.20 12.08 5.16
CA VAL A 54 -15.84 13.26 5.95
C VAL A 54 -14.47 13.79 5.52
N LEU A 55 -13.50 12.89 5.30
CA LEU A 55 -12.16 13.24 4.86
C LEU A 55 -12.12 13.89 3.47
N TRP A 56 -12.95 13.45 2.52
CA TRP A 56 -13.07 14.04 1.18
C TRP A 56 -13.75 15.41 1.19
N ASN A 57 -14.76 15.62 2.03
CA ASN A 57 -15.46 16.90 2.12
C ASN A 57 -14.61 18.02 2.73
N THR A 58 -13.63 17.72 3.59
CA THR A 58 -12.67 18.72 4.11
C THR A 58 -11.68 19.24 3.05
N ARG A 59 -11.73 18.75 1.80
CA ARG A 59 -10.80 19.16 0.73
C ARG A 59 -11.12 20.53 0.13
N ARG A 60 -12.19 21.20 0.56
CA ARG A 60 -12.43 22.62 0.21
C ARG A 60 -11.71 23.52 1.21
N PRO A 61 -10.67 24.26 0.81
CA PRO A 61 -10.05 25.26 1.66
C PRO A 61 -10.96 26.49 1.66
N SER A 62 -11.99 26.52 2.49
CA SER A 62 -12.58 27.80 2.82
C SER A 62 -11.55 28.54 3.66
N LEU A 63 -11.13 29.71 3.19
CA LEU A 63 -10.51 30.81 3.95
C LEU A 63 -11.45 31.30 5.09
N GLY A 64 -12.11 30.38 5.78
CA GLY A 64 -12.90 30.62 6.96
C GLY A 64 -11.93 30.67 8.13
N LEU A 65 -11.53 31.89 8.49
CA LEU A 65 -11.02 32.26 9.80
C LEU A 65 -11.53 31.26 10.86
N MET A 66 -10.63 30.45 11.43
CA MET A 66 -10.70 29.80 12.73
C MET A 66 -12.14 29.64 13.26
N THR A 67 -12.97 28.88 12.55
CA THR A 67 -14.40 28.79 12.85
C THR A 67 -14.59 27.73 13.92
N LEU A 68 -15.31 28.10 14.97
CA LEU A 68 -15.80 27.28 16.10
C LEU A 68 -16.60 26.02 15.68
N ALA A 69 -16.71 25.73 14.38
CA ALA A 69 -17.27 24.50 13.81
C ALA A 69 -16.28 23.32 13.80
N GLY A 70 -15.04 23.54 14.24
CA GLY A 70 -14.02 22.48 14.36
C GLY A 70 -14.39 21.41 15.39
N ASP A 71 -14.91 21.81 16.55
CA ASP A 71 -15.09 20.94 17.72
C ASP A 71 -16.03 19.76 17.45
N GLU A 72 -17.20 20.00 16.86
CA GLU A 72 -18.20 18.96 16.62
C GLU A 72 -17.70 17.87 15.65
N GLN A 73 -16.90 18.26 14.65
CA GLN A 73 -16.33 17.33 13.67
C GLN A 73 -15.06 16.64 14.17
N THR A 74 -14.31 17.23 15.09
CA THR A 74 -13.21 16.55 15.79
C THR A 74 -13.73 15.50 16.76
N GLU A 75 -14.75 15.82 17.56
CA GLU A 75 -15.35 14.86 18.50
C GLU A 75 -15.96 13.66 17.77
N ALA A 76 -16.74 13.91 16.70
CA ALA A 76 -17.32 12.83 15.89
C ALA A 76 -16.24 11.93 15.25
N ARG A 77 -15.08 12.51 14.86
CA ARG A 77 -13.95 11.74 14.33
C ARG A 77 -13.25 10.92 15.42
N GLU A 78 -13.07 11.47 16.60
CA GLU A 78 -12.48 10.76 17.75
C GLU A 78 -13.38 9.60 18.19
N HIS A 79 -14.68 9.80 18.29
CA HIS A 79 -15.62 8.72 18.59
C HIS A 79 -15.58 7.58 17.55
N ALA A 80 -15.51 7.93 16.26
CA ALA A 80 -15.36 6.94 15.19
C ALA A 80 -14.01 6.18 15.28
N LEU A 81 -12.94 6.86 15.72
CA LEU A 81 -11.63 6.25 15.95
C LEU A 81 -11.66 5.21 17.07
N TYR A 82 -12.18 5.57 18.24
CA TYR A 82 -12.30 4.65 19.36
C TYR A 82 -13.16 3.44 19.01
N LYS A 83 -14.25 3.67 18.26
CA LYS A 83 -15.11 2.58 17.79
C LYS A 83 -14.41 1.66 16.82
N LEU A 84 -13.65 2.20 15.85
CA LEU A 84 -12.85 1.39 14.92
C LEU A 84 -11.76 0.60 15.65
N PHE A 85 -11.12 1.18 16.67
CA PHE A 85 -10.14 0.49 17.48
C PHE A 85 -10.75 -0.71 18.22
N ALA A 86 -11.89 -0.50 18.90
CA ALA A 86 -12.61 -1.59 19.56
C ALA A 86 -13.05 -2.69 18.58
N LEU A 87 -13.48 -2.30 17.38
CA LEU A 87 -13.82 -3.25 16.32
C LEU A 87 -12.59 -4.02 15.80
N SER A 88 -11.45 -3.35 15.67
CA SER A 88 -10.17 -3.97 15.29
C SER A 88 -9.74 -5.02 16.32
N ASP A 89 -9.82 -4.71 17.62
CA ASP A 89 -9.50 -5.66 18.69
C ASP A 89 -10.41 -6.89 18.63
N SER A 90 -11.71 -6.69 18.39
CA SER A 90 -12.66 -7.79 18.25
C SER A 90 -12.40 -8.65 17.00
N LEU A 91 -11.88 -8.05 15.92
CA LEU A 91 -11.49 -8.74 14.70
C LEU A 91 -10.21 -9.56 14.92
N SER A 92 -9.22 -9.02 15.63
CA SER A 92 -8.01 -9.74 16.04
C SER A 92 -8.32 -10.91 16.98
N ALA A 93 -9.27 -10.74 17.91
CA ALA A 93 -9.74 -11.85 18.74
C ALA A 93 -10.38 -12.98 17.90
N LEU A 94 -11.19 -12.61 16.89
CA LEU A 94 -11.78 -13.59 15.97
C LEU A 94 -10.73 -14.29 15.11
N GLU A 95 -9.71 -13.57 14.64
CA GLU A 95 -8.57 -14.15 13.91
C GLU A 95 -7.89 -15.25 14.73
N VAL A 96 -7.58 -14.97 15.99
CA VAL A 96 -6.96 -15.94 16.91
C VAL A 96 -7.88 -17.15 17.12
N GLU A 97 -9.19 -16.93 17.27
CA GLU A 97 -10.18 -18.01 17.40
C GLU A 97 -10.30 -18.88 16.13
N VAL A 98 -10.13 -18.30 14.93
CA VAL A 98 -10.14 -19.02 13.64
C VAL A 98 -8.84 -19.82 13.47
N LYS A 99 -7.68 -19.19 13.71
CA LYS A 99 -6.36 -19.83 13.64
C LYS A 99 -6.24 -21.03 14.58
N ARG A 100 -6.73 -20.90 15.82
CA ARG A 100 -6.77 -22.04 16.76
C ARG A 100 -7.65 -23.19 16.25
N GLY A 101 -8.78 -22.87 15.62
CA GLY A 101 -9.65 -23.86 15.00
C GLY A 101 -8.95 -24.58 13.84
N LEU A 102 -8.30 -23.82 12.95
CA LEU A 102 -7.49 -24.35 11.84
C LEU A 102 -6.39 -25.29 12.34
N SER A 103 -5.54 -24.84 13.26
CA SER A 103 -4.44 -25.67 13.79
C SER A 103 -4.96 -26.93 14.50
N SER A 104 -6.14 -26.87 15.13
CA SER A 104 -6.75 -28.06 15.74
C SER A 104 -7.24 -29.05 14.67
N LEU A 105 -7.85 -28.57 13.59
CA LEU A 105 -8.34 -29.43 12.50
C LEU A 105 -7.18 -30.01 11.67
N GLU A 106 -6.16 -29.20 11.36
CA GLU A 106 -4.92 -29.68 10.72
C GLU A 106 -4.19 -30.71 11.59
N GLY A 107 -4.16 -30.50 12.91
CA GLY A 107 -3.59 -31.45 13.86
C GLY A 107 -4.37 -32.76 13.98
N LEU A 108 -5.65 -32.80 13.56
CA LEU A 108 -6.42 -34.02 13.41
C LEU A 108 -6.14 -34.67 12.04
N LEU A 109 -6.11 -33.88 10.97
CA LEU A 109 -5.87 -34.33 9.60
C LEU A 109 -4.48 -34.95 9.41
N ASN A 110 -3.46 -34.45 10.12
CA ASN A 110 -2.08 -34.92 10.00
C ASN A 110 -1.78 -36.25 10.74
N SER A 111 -2.75 -36.83 11.44
CA SER A 111 -2.53 -38.04 12.24
C SER A 111 -3.59 -39.08 11.94
N ASP A 112 -3.21 -40.09 11.16
CA ASP A 112 -4.05 -41.24 10.81
C ASP A 112 -4.56 -41.96 12.08
N GLU A 113 -3.76 -42.03 13.15
CA GLU A 113 -4.17 -42.58 14.45
C GLU A 113 -5.34 -41.79 15.08
N ARG A 114 -5.32 -40.46 14.97
CA ARG A 114 -6.40 -39.60 15.48
C ARG A 114 -7.65 -39.69 14.59
N LEU A 115 -7.47 -39.79 13.28
CA LEU A 115 -8.57 -40.02 12.34
C LEU A 115 -9.25 -41.37 12.59
N ALA A 116 -8.46 -42.44 12.75
CA ALA A 116 -8.94 -43.77 13.10
C ALA A 116 -9.67 -43.77 14.45
N GLY A 117 -9.15 -43.02 15.45
CA GLY A 117 -9.76 -42.87 16.76
C GLY A 117 -11.12 -42.14 16.79
N MET A 118 -11.50 -41.46 15.71
CA MET A 118 -12.82 -40.81 15.59
C MET A 118 -13.95 -41.76 15.19
N HIS A 119 -13.63 -42.97 14.71
CA HIS A 119 -14.63 -44.01 14.42
C HIS A 119 -15.04 -44.74 15.70
N LEU A 120 -16.10 -44.25 16.35
CA LEU A 120 -16.59 -44.77 17.64
C LEU A 120 -17.58 -45.92 17.47
N THR A 121 -18.37 -45.93 16.40
CA THR A 121 -19.40 -46.95 16.16
C THR A 121 -18.79 -48.26 15.63
N ARG A 122 -17.73 -48.16 14.81
CA ARG A 122 -17.00 -49.31 14.28
C ARG A 122 -15.50 -49.04 14.40
N PRO A 123 -14.85 -49.43 15.52
CA PRO A 123 -13.43 -49.22 15.69
C PRO A 123 -12.66 -50.03 14.64
N LEU A 124 -11.65 -49.39 14.04
CA LEU A 124 -10.81 -50.04 13.04
C LEU A 124 -9.92 -51.11 13.70
N PRO A 125 -9.78 -52.30 13.10
CA PRO A 125 -8.82 -53.29 13.57
C PRO A 125 -7.39 -52.75 13.49
N PRO A 126 -6.53 -52.96 14.50
CA PRO A 126 -5.15 -52.50 14.45
C PRO A 126 -4.38 -53.21 13.32
N GLY A 127 -3.79 -52.44 12.40
CA GLY A 127 -2.86 -52.94 11.37
C GLY A 127 -3.41 -53.13 9.94
N ILE A 128 -4.54 -52.50 9.58
CA ILE A 128 -5.04 -52.47 8.19
C ILE A 128 -4.51 -51.22 7.48
N PRO A 129 -4.06 -51.29 6.20
CA PRO A 129 -3.59 -50.10 5.47
C PRO A 129 -4.67 -49.00 5.44
N ASP A 130 -4.29 -47.85 5.99
CA ASP A 130 -5.17 -46.88 6.65
C ASP A 130 -6.00 -46.00 5.69
N GLY A 131 -5.60 -45.84 4.43
CA GLY A 131 -6.10 -44.75 3.57
C GLY A 131 -7.53 -44.83 3.03
N GLN A 132 -8.25 -45.95 3.15
CA GLN A 132 -9.63 -46.05 2.63
C GLN A 132 -10.72 -45.86 3.68
N HIS A 133 -10.43 -46.06 4.96
CA HIS A 133 -11.46 -46.15 5.99
C HIS A 133 -11.86 -44.78 6.56
N HIS A 134 -10.94 -43.82 6.56
CA HIS A 134 -11.20 -42.44 7.01
C HIS A 134 -11.31 -41.43 5.86
N ALA A 135 -11.25 -41.84 4.59
CA ALA A 135 -11.24 -40.93 3.43
C ALA A 135 -12.46 -39.98 3.39
N GLU A 136 -13.64 -40.44 3.79
CA GLU A 136 -14.84 -39.58 3.86
C GLU A 136 -14.75 -38.53 4.98
N LEU A 137 -14.23 -38.94 6.14
CA LEU A 137 -14.02 -38.04 7.29
C LEU A 137 -12.93 -37.01 6.99
N GLU A 138 -11.84 -37.45 6.38
CA GLU A 138 -10.72 -36.62 5.93
C GLU A 138 -11.19 -35.56 4.93
N LEU A 139 -11.94 -35.95 3.90
CA LEU A 139 -12.52 -35.03 2.93
C LEU A 139 -13.46 -34.01 3.57
N MET A 140 -14.28 -34.44 4.55
CA MET A 140 -15.15 -33.53 5.30
C MET A 140 -14.34 -32.52 6.11
N LEU A 141 -13.32 -32.97 6.84
CA LEU A 141 -12.44 -32.10 7.62
C LEU A 141 -11.65 -31.14 6.73
N GLU A 142 -11.16 -31.60 5.58
CA GLU A 142 -10.46 -30.80 4.57
C GLU A 142 -11.38 -29.69 3.99
N ALA A 143 -12.65 -29.99 3.77
CA ALA A 143 -13.61 -28.98 3.34
C ALA A 143 -13.79 -27.87 4.41
N TYR A 144 -13.82 -28.23 5.69
CA TYR A 144 -13.94 -27.28 6.79
C TYR A 144 -12.64 -26.50 7.06
N THR A 145 -11.46 -27.12 6.94
CA THR A 145 -10.17 -26.41 7.02
C THR A 145 -10.04 -25.41 5.87
N THR A 146 -10.38 -25.80 4.65
CA THR A 146 -10.39 -24.91 3.49
C THR A 146 -11.33 -23.72 3.72
N PHE A 147 -12.56 -23.98 4.20
CA PHE A 147 -13.52 -22.92 4.50
C PHE A 147 -13.03 -21.96 5.60
N LEU A 148 -12.43 -22.48 6.68
CA LEU A 148 -11.89 -21.62 7.73
C LEU A 148 -10.67 -20.82 7.25
N GLY A 149 -9.86 -21.38 6.34
CA GLY A 149 -8.77 -20.68 5.66
C GLY A 149 -9.29 -19.50 4.84
N ASP A 150 -10.34 -19.71 4.05
CA ASP A 150 -11.02 -18.63 3.32
C ASP A 150 -11.54 -17.51 4.26
N VAL A 151 -12.02 -17.87 5.46
CA VAL A 151 -12.47 -16.90 6.47
C VAL A 151 -11.27 -16.16 7.06
N GLU A 152 -10.17 -16.86 7.35
CA GLU A 152 -8.91 -16.24 7.80
C GLU A 152 -8.40 -15.21 6.79
N ASP A 153 -8.34 -15.55 5.50
CA ASP A 153 -7.91 -14.65 4.43
C ASP A 153 -8.78 -13.40 4.34
N ARG A 154 -10.10 -13.54 4.55
CA ARG A 154 -11.02 -12.38 4.59
C ARG A 154 -10.78 -11.51 5.81
N ILE A 155 -10.45 -12.10 6.96
CA ILE A 155 -10.13 -11.38 8.20
C ILE A 155 -8.82 -10.59 8.01
N THR A 156 -7.77 -11.23 7.50
CA THR A 156 -6.45 -10.59 7.30
C THR A 156 -6.53 -9.46 6.27
N SER A 157 -7.30 -9.63 5.19
CA SER A 157 -7.58 -8.58 4.21
C SER A 157 -8.27 -7.35 4.83
N LEU A 158 -9.26 -7.59 5.70
CA LEU A 158 -9.96 -6.51 6.39
C LEU A 158 -9.05 -5.78 7.40
N GLN A 159 -8.21 -6.52 8.14
CA GLN A 159 -7.21 -5.94 9.03
C GLN A 159 -6.19 -5.08 8.27
N ALA A 160 -5.68 -5.56 7.14
CA ALA A 160 -4.78 -4.80 6.28
C ALA A 160 -5.44 -3.49 5.80
N SER A 161 -6.73 -3.53 5.49
CA SER A 161 -7.51 -2.35 5.13
C SER A 161 -7.59 -1.34 6.29
N ILE A 162 -7.85 -1.79 7.52
CA ILE A 162 -7.86 -0.92 8.73
C ILE A 162 -6.49 -0.27 8.94
N VAL A 163 -5.40 -1.02 8.83
CA VAL A 163 -4.03 -0.51 8.98
C VAL A 163 -3.70 0.51 7.89
N SER A 164 -4.07 0.25 6.64
CA SER A 164 -3.92 1.23 5.56
C SER A 164 -4.64 2.55 5.87
N HIS A 165 -5.87 2.47 6.41
CA HIS A 165 -6.60 3.65 6.85
C HIS A 165 -5.95 4.40 8.01
N SER A 166 -5.30 3.70 8.96
CA SER A 166 -4.57 4.35 10.06
C SER A 166 -3.33 5.10 9.54
N HIS A 167 -2.59 4.52 8.60
CA HIS A 167 -1.47 5.20 7.93
C HIS A 167 -1.92 6.44 7.16
N LEU A 168 -3.05 6.37 6.45
CA LEU A 168 -3.63 7.52 5.74
C LEU A 168 -3.99 8.66 6.70
N GLU A 169 -4.53 8.36 7.88
CA GLU A 169 -4.81 9.39 8.87
C GLU A 169 -3.54 10.03 9.41
N GLN A 170 -2.53 9.23 9.78
CA GLN A 170 -1.25 9.75 10.26
C GLN A 170 -0.62 10.68 9.23
N LEU A 171 -0.69 10.32 7.94
CA LEU A 171 -0.23 11.17 6.85
C LEU A 171 -1.00 12.49 6.79
N LYS A 172 -2.33 12.47 6.97
CA LYS A 172 -3.14 13.69 7.01
C LYS A 172 -2.81 14.57 8.20
N LEU A 173 -2.67 14.01 9.40
CA LEU A 173 -2.29 14.77 10.61
C LEU A 173 -0.90 15.39 10.47
N ARG A 174 0.06 14.66 9.88
CA ARG A 174 1.38 15.20 9.54
C ARG A 174 1.27 16.35 8.55
N ASN A 175 0.41 16.24 7.55
CA ASN A 175 0.17 17.32 6.58
C ASN A 175 -0.47 18.55 7.24
N GLU A 176 -1.43 18.36 8.15
CA GLU A 176 -2.04 19.45 8.92
C GLU A 176 -1.02 20.14 9.84
N ARG A 177 -0.17 19.39 10.53
CA ARG A 177 0.94 19.96 11.31
C ARG A 177 1.89 20.77 10.43
N ASN A 178 2.25 20.24 9.26
CA ASN A 178 3.10 20.95 8.30
C ASN A 178 2.41 22.22 7.77
N ARG A 179 1.08 22.19 7.58
CA ARG A 179 0.29 23.36 7.19
C ARG A 179 0.31 24.43 8.27
N ILE A 180 0.09 24.06 9.53
CA ILE A 180 0.11 24.98 10.68
C ILE A 180 1.50 25.62 10.81
N MET A 181 2.57 24.82 10.78
CA MET A 181 3.95 25.30 10.83
C MET A 181 4.24 26.31 9.70
N ARG A 182 3.71 26.05 8.50
CA ARG A 182 3.86 26.98 7.37
C ARG A 182 3.14 28.31 7.61
N VAL A 183 1.94 28.28 8.19
CA VAL A 183 1.21 29.50 8.54
C VAL A 183 1.93 30.27 9.65
N GLU A 184 2.42 29.58 10.67
CA GLU A 184 3.21 30.17 11.77
C GLU A 184 4.46 30.87 11.25
N LEU A 185 5.17 30.26 10.31
CA LEU A 185 6.33 30.86 9.65
C LEU A 185 5.96 32.12 8.84
N LEU A 186 4.82 32.09 8.13
CA LEU A 186 4.34 33.26 7.37
C LEU A 186 3.95 34.42 8.30
N ILE A 187 3.28 34.14 9.41
CA ILE A 187 2.93 35.15 10.43
C ILE A 187 4.21 35.72 11.05
N SER A 188 5.19 34.89 11.37
CA SER A 188 6.47 35.31 11.93
C SER A 188 7.24 36.26 11.00
N ILE A 189 7.32 35.94 9.70
CA ILE A 189 7.94 36.83 8.69
C ILE A 189 7.18 38.14 8.56
N SER A 190 5.84 38.08 8.59
CA SER A 190 4.99 39.27 8.50
C SER A 190 5.15 40.17 9.72
N SER A 191 5.19 39.58 10.91
CA SER A 191 5.43 40.29 12.18
C SER A 191 6.81 40.94 12.22
N LEU A 192 7.86 40.25 11.76
CA LEU A 192 9.21 40.81 11.67
C LEU A 192 9.27 42.03 10.74
N SER A 193 8.66 41.95 9.55
CA SER A 193 8.60 43.06 8.60
C SER A 193 7.85 44.27 9.17
N LEU A 194 6.70 44.02 9.81
CA LEU A 194 5.91 45.07 10.47
C LEU A 194 6.66 45.68 11.66
N GLY A 195 7.40 44.87 12.43
CA GLY A 195 8.24 45.31 13.54
C GLY A 195 9.32 46.30 13.10
N VAL A 196 9.99 46.04 11.97
CA VAL A 196 10.99 46.98 11.40
C VAL A 196 10.33 48.31 11.02
N ALA A 197 9.14 48.29 10.40
CA ALA A 197 8.41 49.50 10.07
C ALA A 197 7.97 50.27 11.34
N ALA A 198 7.49 49.56 12.36
CA ALA A 198 7.03 50.13 13.62
C ALA A 198 8.18 50.77 14.43
N VAL A 199 9.37 50.17 14.43
CA VAL A 199 10.56 50.75 15.06
C VAL A 199 10.94 52.05 14.36
N ALA A 200 10.98 52.07 13.03
CA ALA A 200 11.29 53.29 12.30
C ALA A 200 10.26 54.40 12.55
N GLY A 201 8.96 54.06 12.57
CA GLY A 201 7.89 54.99 12.95
C GLY A 201 8.03 55.51 14.38
N SER A 202 8.42 54.65 15.32
CA SER A 202 8.65 55.03 16.72
C SER A 202 9.78 56.04 16.87
N PHE A 203 10.89 55.89 16.13
CA PHE A 203 11.99 56.87 16.14
C PHE A 203 11.54 58.27 15.69
N PHE A 204 10.68 58.35 14.67
CA PHE A 204 10.11 59.62 14.22
C PHE A 204 8.98 60.14 15.12
N GLY A 205 8.32 59.28 15.89
CA GLY A 205 7.32 59.66 16.89
C GLY A 205 7.92 60.10 18.23
N MET A 206 9.22 59.88 18.45
CA MET A 206 9.93 60.41 19.60
C MET A 206 10.18 61.91 19.41
N ASN A 207 10.08 62.68 20.50
CA ASN A 207 10.25 64.13 20.53
C ASN A 207 11.74 64.55 20.35
N LEU A 208 12.36 64.08 19.28
CA LEU A 208 13.73 64.34 18.87
C LEU A 208 13.69 65.31 17.68
N HIS A 209 14.45 66.41 17.77
CA HIS A 209 14.59 67.35 16.64
C HIS A 209 15.34 66.66 15.49
N SER A 210 14.59 66.07 14.56
CA SER A 210 15.13 65.35 13.41
C SER A 210 15.50 66.27 12.23
N GLY A 211 15.07 67.54 12.23
CA GLY A 211 15.24 68.47 11.10
C GLY A 211 14.45 68.11 9.82
N LEU A 212 13.80 66.94 9.80
CA LEU A 212 12.97 66.45 8.69
C LEU A 212 11.52 67.00 8.72
N GLU A 213 11.12 67.60 9.84
CA GLU A 213 9.79 68.23 10.03
C GLU A 213 9.69 69.59 9.34
N GLU A 214 10.80 70.32 9.21
CA GLU A 214 10.84 71.64 8.58
C GLU A 214 10.79 71.58 7.04
N ALA A 215 11.02 70.39 6.46
CA ALA A 215 10.94 70.16 5.02
C ALA A 215 9.50 69.80 4.58
N PRO A 216 8.93 70.45 3.55
CA PRO A 216 7.52 70.27 3.16
C PRO A 216 7.12 68.85 2.76
N TYR A 217 8.09 67.99 2.41
CA TYR A 217 7.88 66.58 2.04
C TYR A 217 8.70 65.58 2.88
N GLY A 218 9.41 66.02 3.93
CA GLY A 218 10.36 65.17 4.66
C GLY A 218 9.70 63.96 5.34
N LEU A 219 8.52 64.17 5.93
CA LEU A 219 7.75 63.14 6.63
C LEU A 219 7.17 62.07 5.67
N TRP A 220 6.66 62.51 4.51
CA TRP A 220 6.20 61.61 3.44
C TRP A 220 7.35 60.82 2.82
N ALA A 221 8.52 61.44 2.62
CA ALA A 221 9.72 60.76 2.15
C ALA A 221 10.21 59.71 3.16
N ALA A 222 10.19 60.01 4.46
CA ALA A 222 10.55 59.05 5.50
C ALA A 222 9.56 57.87 5.55
N ALA A 223 8.25 58.13 5.54
CA ALA A 223 7.22 57.09 5.58
C ALA A 223 7.24 56.16 4.36
N THR A 224 7.49 56.72 3.16
CA THR A 224 7.62 55.92 1.93
C THR A 224 8.91 55.08 1.95
N CYS A 225 10.02 55.64 2.42
CA CYS A 225 11.30 54.92 2.53
C CYS A 225 11.20 53.74 3.52
N THR A 226 10.62 53.95 4.70
CA THR A 226 10.45 52.89 5.72
C THR A 226 9.49 51.81 5.26
N SER A 227 8.39 52.19 4.59
CA SER A 227 7.45 51.23 3.98
C SER A 227 8.09 50.41 2.87
N LEU A 228 8.91 51.04 2.02
CA LEU A 228 9.63 50.35 0.94
C LEU A 228 10.67 49.38 1.51
N ALA A 229 11.39 49.77 2.56
CA ALA A 229 12.37 48.92 3.24
C ALA A 229 11.70 47.70 3.90
N ALA A 230 10.57 47.91 4.59
CA ALA A 230 9.79 46.83 5.18
C ALA A 230 9.24 45.85 4.13
N TYR A 231 8.72 46.37 3.01
CA TYR A 231 8.26 45.56 1.88
C TYR A 231 9.41 44.78 1.24
N ALA A 232 10.57 45.41 1.02
CA ALA A 232 11.74 44.74 0.46
C ALA A 232 12.21 43.58 1.36
N LEU A 233 12.21 43.78 2.68
CA LEU A 233 12.55 42.74 3.65
C LEU A 233 11.54 41.57 3.65
N LEU A 234 10.24 41.87 3.64
CA LEU A 234 9.21 40.83 3.50
C LEU A 234 9.42 40.03 2.21
N HIS A 235 9.69 40.73 1.11
CA HIS A 235 9.83 40.12 -0.20
C HIS A 235 11.07 39.23 -0.31
N THR A 236 12.22 39.62 0.25
CA THR A 236 13.44 38.78 0.26
C THR A 236 13.24 37.52 1.10
N LEU A 237 12.64 37.63 2.29
CA LEU A 237 12.33 36.48 3.14
C LEU A 237 11.34 35.52 2.46
N MET A 238 10.27 36.06 1.86
CA MET A 238 9.29 35.27 1.10
C MET A 238 9.91 34.56 -0.11
N ARG A 239 10.84 35.21 -0.82
CA ARG A 239 11.62 34.57 -1.89
C ARG A 239 12.47 33.41 -1.35
N GLY A 240 13.10 33.56 -0.20
CA GLY A 240 13.85 32.50 0.47
C GLY A 240 12.99 31.27 0.78
N VAL A 241 11.82 31.49 1.38
CA VAL A 241 10.86 30.42 1.69
C VAL A 241 10.35 29.71 0.43
N ARG A 242 10.03 30.47 -0.62
CA ARG A 242 9.61 29.90 -1.91
C ARG A 242 10.69 29.05 -2.55
N ARG A 243 11.96 29.52 -2.52
CA ARG A 243 13.11 28.75 -3.02
C ARG A 243 13.31 27.46 -2.24
N PHE A 244 13.26 27.52 -0.92
CA PHE A 244 13.41 26.34 -0.07
C PHE A 244 12.32 25.28 -0.35
N HIS A 245 11.07 25.72 -0.49
CA HIS A 245 9.99 24.81 -0.89
C HIS A 245 10.15 24.25 -2.31
N HIS A 246 10.74 25.01 -3.24
CA HIS A 246 11.02 24.52 -4.59
C HIS A 246 12.04 23.39 -4.56
N LEU A 247 13.15 23.59 -3.83
CA LEU A 247 14.20 22.58 -3.66
C LEU A 247 13.67 21.31 -2.98
N GLN A 248 12.82 21.46 -1.95
CA GLN A 248 12.17 20.31 -1.31
C GLN A 248 11.28 19.52 -2.28
N ARG A 249 10.57 20.19 -3.19
CA ARG A 249 9.75 19.51 -4.19
C ARG A 249 10.60 18.71 -5.16
N GLU A 250 11.74 19.25 -5.56
CA GLU A 250 12.70 18.53 -6.43
C GLU A 250 13.22 17.24 -5.77
N HIS A 251 13.49 17.26 -4.47
CA HIS A 251 13.89 16.04 -3.75
C HIS A 251 12.79 14.99 -3.69
N LEU A 252 11.51 15.40 -3.54
CA LEU A 252 10.37 14.48 -3.56
C LEU A 252 10.05 13.95 -4.96
N THR A 253 10.27 14.74 -6.02
CA THR A 253 10.11 14.27 -7.39
C THR A 253 11.24 13.32 -7.80
N ARG A 254 12.47 13.54 -7.29
CA ARG A 254 13.59 12.61 -7.50
C ARG A 254 13.35 11.26 -6.84
N SER A 255 12.79 11.21 -5.63
CA SER A 255 12.46 9.90 -5.03
C SER A 255 11.33 9.18 -5.77
N ALA A 256 10.34 9.91 -6.28
CA ALA A 256 9.27 9.33 -7.10
C ALA A 256 9.80 8.84 -8.46
N SER A 257 10.68 9.59 -9.13
CA SER A 257 11.31 9.13 -10.39
C SER A 257 12.23 7.94 -10.16
N LEU A 258 12.92 7.85 -9.02
CA LEU A 258 13.68 6.67 -8.61
C LEU A 258 12.80 5.43 -8.44
N THR A 259 11.61 5.55 -7.84
CA THR A 259 10.69 4.40 -7.74
C THR A 259 10.17 3.93 -9.09
N HIS A 260 9.89 4.87 -10.01
CA HIS A 260 9.51 4.53 -11.37
C HIS A 260 10.67 3.91 -12.15
N ALA A 261 11.88 4.45 -12.03
CA ALA A 261 13.09 3.88 -12.64
C ALA A 261 13.39 2.47 -12.11
N LEU A 262 13.30 2.25 -10.79
CA LEU A 262 13.44 0.94 -10.14
C LEU A 262 12.40 -0.08 -10.66
N ALA A 263 11.15 0.34 -10.90
CA ALA A 263 10.14 -0.55 -11.50
C ALA A 263 10.46 -0.93 -12.96
N HIS A 264 11.23 -0.11 -13.67
CA HIS A 264 11.69 -0.40 -15.03
C HIS A 264 12.99 -1.22 -15.07
N ILE A 265 13.70 -1.36 -13.95
CA ILE A 265 14.88 -2.24 -13.84
C ILE A 265 14.49 -3.69 -14.14
N ASP A 266 13.42 -4.22 -13.54
CA ASP A 266 12.97 -5.59 -13.80
C ASP A 266 12.65 -5.85 -15.29
N LEU A 267 12.06 -4.86 -15.96
CA LEU A 267 11.76 -4.93 -17.39
C LEU A 267 13.04 -4.90 -18.23
N ALA A 268 14.00 -4.05 -17.86
CA ALA A 268 15.31 -3.97 -18.49
C ALA A 268 16.11 -5.28 -18.31
N PHE A 269 16.15 -5.84 -17.10
CA PHE A 269 16.76 -7.13 -16.80
C PHE A 269 16.10 -8.27 -17.56
N PHE A 270 14.78 -8.31 -17.61
CA PHE A 270 14.06 -9.32 -18.39
C PHE A 270 14.36 -9.19 -19.88
N ALA A 271 14.47 -7.97 -20.40
CA ALA A 271 14.84 -7.73 -21.79
C ALA A 271 16.29 -8.16 -22.10
N LEU A 272 17.25 -7.86 -21.21
CA LEU A 272 18.66 -8.26 -21.31
C LEU A 272 18.85 -9.78 -21.18
N ARG A 273 18.09 -10.43 -20.30
CA ARG A 273 18.15 -11.89 -20.15
C ARG A 273 17.61 -12.60 -21.38
N ARG A 274 16.54 -12.07 -21.96
CA ARG A 274 15.87 -12.66 -23.12
C ARG A 274 16.59 -12.40 -24.43
N SER A 275 17.41 -11.35 -24.53
CA SER A 275 18.26 -11.10 -25.70
C SER A 275 19.48 -12.03 -25.76
N GLY A 276 19.68 -12.89 -24.76
CA GLY A 276 20.80 -13.83 -24.71
C GLY A 276 22.11 -13.22 -24.21
N VAL A 277 22.10 -11.93 -23.84
CA VAL A 277 23.27 -11.23 -23.27
C VAL A 277 23.61 -11.71 -21.86
N LEU A 278 22.63 -12.28 -21.14
CA LEU A 278 22.81 -12.90 -19.81
C LEU A 278 22.71 -14.44 -19.85
N ALA A 279 22.93 -15.07 -21.00
CA ALA A 279 22.87 -16.53 -21.13
C ALA A 279 24.17 -17.17 -20.60
N ASP A 280 24.03 -17.72 -19.39
CA ASP A 280 24.86 -18.68 -18.65
C ASP A 280 26.07 -19.29 -19.38
N GLY A 281 27.28 -18.93 -18.92
CA GLY A 281 28.54 -19.52 -19.33
C GLY A 281 29.73 -18.57 -19.23
N ASP A 282 30.22 -18.37 -18.00
CA ASP A 282 31.53 -17.86 -17.55
C ASP A 282 32.12 -16.55 -18.16
N ASP A 283 32.59 -15.71 -17.21
CA ASP A 283 33.45 -14.53 -17.31
C ASP A 283 32.90 -13.22 -17.93
N GLU A 284 32.74 -12.24 -17.02
CA GLU A 284 32.65 -10.80 -17.29
C GLU A 284 31.50 -10.34 -18.22
N ILE A 285 30.25 -10.45 -17.74
CA ILE A 285 29.11 -9.78 -18.39
C ILE A 285 29.32 -8.27 -18.28
N ARG A 286 29.58 -7.62 -19.42
CA ARG A 286 29.79 -6.18 -19.55
C ARG A 286 28.73 -5.58 -20.46
N VAL A 287 27.68 -5.00 -19.87
CA VAL A 287 26.61 -4.33 -20.64
C VAL A 287 26.92 -2.85 -20.71
N SER A 288 27.07 -2.30 -21.91
CA SER A 288 27.26 -0.86 -22.11
C SER A 288 25.93 -0.14 -22.35
N LYS A 289 25.91 1.18 -22.08
CA LYS A 289 24.71 2.02 -22.19
C LYS A 289 24.01 1.92 -23.55
N ALA A 290 24.80 1.87 -24.62
CA ALA A 290 24.29 1.73 -25.98
C ALA A 290 23.52 0.42 -26.22
N VAL A 291 23.97 -0.69 -25.60
CA VAL A 291 23.29 -1.99 -25.72
C VAL A 291 21.96 -1.96 -24.96
N LEU A 292 21.94 -1.36 -23.77
CA LEU A 292 20.71 -1.17 -23.00
C LEU A 292 19.71 -0.30 -23.76
N GLU A 293 20.15 0.84 -24.31
CA GLU A 293 19.31 1.74 -25.12
C GLU A 293 18.74 1.04 -26.34
N GLN A 294 19.56 0.26 -27.06
CA GLN A 294 19.13 -0.47 -28.26
C GLN A 294 18.08 -1.55 -27.92
N VAL A 295 18.27 -2.28 -26.81
CA VAL A 295 17.34 -3.31 -26.34
C VAL A 295 16.00 -2.68 -25.94
N MET A 296 16.02 -1.53 -25.24
CA MET A 296 14.79 -0.85 -24.83
C MET A 296 14.05 -0.17 -26.01
N GLN A 297 14.78 0.40 -26.98
CA GLN A 297 14.19 1.02 -28.18
C GLN A 297 13.53 0.00 -29.12
N SER A 298 14.13 -1.19 -29.27
CA SER A 298 13.63 -2.25 -30.17
C SER A 298 12.24 -2.81 -29.81
N ARG A 299 11.74 -2.54 -28.59
CA ARG A 299 10.47 -3.09 -28.07
C ARG A 299 9.39 -2.08 -27.74
N GLY A 300 9.57 -0.80 -28.07
CA GLY A 300 8.47 0.17 -28.08
C GLY A 300 8.03 0.70 -26.71
N SER A 301 8.88 0.66 -25.68
CA SER A 301 8.71 1.57 -24.54
C SER A 301 9.50 2.84 -24.82
N PRO A 302 8.86 3.99 -25.14
CA PRO A 302 9.54 5.26 -25.22
C PRO A 302 9.81 5.73 -23.79
N LEU A 303 10.79 5.13 -23.13
CA LEU A 303 11.36 5.77 -21.95
C LEU A 303 11.98 7.07 -22.45
N GLU A 304 11.42 8.18 -21.99
CA GLU A 304 12.00 9.50 -22.15
C GLU A 304 13.48 9.42 -21.73
N LYS A 305 14.40 9.98 -22.55
CA LYS A 305 15.85 9.79 -22.38
C LYS A 305 16.32 10.08 -20.95
N GLU A 306 15.66 11.03 -20.29
CA GLU A 306 15.89 11.43 -18.90
C GLU A 306 15.68 10.29 -17.89
N HIS A 307 14.70 9.40 -18.13
CA HIS A 307 14.44 8.23 -17.29
C HIS A 307 15.44 7.09 -17.55
N LEU A 308 15.91 6.94 -18.80
CA LEU A 308 16.95 5.97 -19.17
C LEU A 308 18.31 6.36 -18.59
N ASP A 309 18.65 7.65 -18.61
CA ASP A 309 19.87 8.18 -18.04
C ASP A 309 19.89 8.01 -16.52
N SER A 310 18.77 8.29 -15.84
CA SER A 310 18.64 8.09 -14.39
C SER A 310 18.71 6.61 -13.99
N LEU A 311 18.16 5.71 -14.81
CA LEU A 311 18.20 4.26 -14.57
C LEU A 311 19.62 3.71 -14.83
N TRP A 312 20.31 4.24 -15.83
CA TRP A 312 21.73 3.96 -16.07
C TRP A 312 22.60 4.38 -14.90
N GLU A 313 22.49 5.63 -14.43
CA GLU A 313 23.23 6.15 -13.27
C GLU A 313 22.97 5.34 -11.99
N LEU A 314 21.80 4.72 -11.85
CA LEU A 314 21.48 3.89 -10.69
C LEU A 314 22.12 2.50 -10.77
N MET A 315 22.16 1.90 -11.96
CA MET A 315 22.72 0.56 -12.15
C MET A 315 24.26 0.59 -12.21
N ASP A 316 24.83 1.65 -12.77
CA ASP A 316 26.27 1.91 -12.92
C ASP A 316 26.81 2.57 -11.63
N SER A 317 26.79 1.80 -10.54
CA SER A 317 27.09 2.30 -9.19
C SER A 317 28.53 2.77 -9.03
N ASP A 318 29.46 2.25 -9.84
CA ASP A 318 30.85 2.67 -9.87
C ASP A 318 31.17 3.72 -10.95
N SER A 319 30.15 4.15 -11.72
CA SER A 319 30.22 5.14 -12.79
C SER A 319 31.29 4.82 -13.84
N ASN A 320 31.57 3.54 -14.06
CA ASN A 320 32.60 3.07 -14.99
C ASN A 320 32.09 3.01 -16.45
N GLY A 321 30.80 3.25 -16.70
CA GLY A 321 30.18 3.22 -18.02
C GLY A 321 29.84 1.82 -18.55
N VAL A 322 29.93 0.78 -17.71
CA VAL A 322 29.73 -0.64 -18.03
C VAL A 322 29.18 -1.40 -16.83
N LEU A 323 27.98 -1.96 -16.98
CA LEU A 323 27.37 -2.79 -15.93
C LEU A 323 28.05 -4.15 -15.85
N ASN A 324 28.64 -4.43 -14.69
CA ASN A 324 29.26 -5.72 -14.40
C ASN A 324 28.27 -6.72 -13.78
N SER A 325 28.63 -8.00 -13.79
CA SER A 325 27.81 -9.09 -13.21
C SER A 325 27.44 -8.88 -11.74
N ASP A 326 28.32 -8.25 -10.95
CA ASP A 326 28.10 -8.00 -9.52
C ASP A 326 27.11 -6.85 -9.27
N GLU A 327 27.14 -5.81 -10.10
CA GLU A 327 26.20 -4.68 -10.06
C GLU A 327 24.81 -5.12 -10.53
N LEU A 328 24.77 -6.01 -11.51
CA LEU A 328 23.55 -6.63 -12.01
C LEU A 328 22.92 -7.59 -10.97
N ARG A 329 23.74 -8.24 -10.15
CA ARG A 329 23.29 -9.15 -9.09
C ARG A 329 22.80 -8.42 -7.84
N ASN A 330 23.43 -7.31 -7.48
CA ASN A 330 23.01 -6.50 -6.32
C ASN A 330 21.72 -5.69 -6.58
N SER A 331 21.39 -5.39 -7.84
CA SER A 331 20.18 -4.66 -8.21
C SER A 331 18.93 -5.54 -8.38
N SER A 332 19.07 -6.88 -8.38
CA SER A 332 18.00 -7.85 -8.68
C SER A 332 17.39 -8.55 -7.45
N CYS A 333 17.38 -7.91 -6.28
CA CYS A 333 16.85 -8.51 -5.04
C CYS A 333 15.32 -8.76 -5.00
N ILE A 334 14.59 -8.66 -6.13
CA ILE A 334 13.13 -8.94 -6.20
C ILE A 334 12.81 -9.97 -7.29
N VAL A 335 13.49 -11.11 -7.35
CA VAL A 335 12.99 -12.29 -8.09
C VAL A 335 13.31 -13.58 -7.31
N PRO A 336 12.35 -14.50 -7.10
CA PRO A 336 12.54 -15.71 -6.30
C PRO A 336 13.52 -16.70 -6.96
N PRO A 337 14.12 -17.61 -6.18
CA PRO A 337 15.14 -18.52 -6.68
C PRO A 337 14.60 -19.46 -7.77
N SER A 338 15.52 -19.78 -8.67
CA SER A 338 15.37 -20.65 -9.84
C SER A 338 14.61 -21.94 -9.55
N GLY A 339 13.58 -22.23 -10.34
CA GLY A 339 12.89 -23.52 -10.21
C GLY A 339 11.67 -23.79 -11.09
N ARG A 340 11.20 -22.88 -11.95
CA ARG A 340 10.09 -23.20 -12.88
C ARG A 340 10.47 -22.91 -14.32
N LYS A 341 10.36 -23.96 -15.15
CA LYS A 341 10.47 -23.88 -16.61
C LYS A 341 9.50 -22.82 -17.15
N PRO A 342 9.88 -22.03 -18.16
CA PRO A 342 9.00 -21.02 -18.73
C PRO A 342 7.77 -21.66 -19.36
N ILE A 343 6.60 -21.10 -19.05
CA ILE A 343 5.31 -21.44 -19.68
C ILE A 343 5.39 -21.05 -21.16
N PRO A 344 5.01 -21.91 -22.12
CA PRO A 344 5.01 -21.56 -23.52
C PRO A 344 3.92 -20.51 -23.80
N VAL A 345 4.35 -19.33 -24.25
CA VAL A 345 3.45 -18.28 -24.73
C VAL A 345 2.93 -18.72 -26.10
N VAL A 346 1.62 -18.97 -26.17
CA VAL A 346 0.88 -19.22 -27.40
C VAL A 346 1.03 -18.02 -28.33
N ARG A 347 1.62 -18.22 -29.51
CA ARG A 347 1.64 -17.23 -30.59
C ARG A 347 0.21 -17.05 -31.12
N SER A 348 -0.37 -15.88 -30.93
CA SER A 348 -1.54 -15.45 -31.68
C SER A 348 -1.07 -14.95 -33.06
N ASP A 349 -1.04 -15.85 -34.04
CA ASP A 349 -0.90 -15.45 -35.44
C ASP A 349 -2.24 -14.87 -35.92
N ALA A 350 -2.31 -13.54 -36.00
CA ALA A 350 -3.38 -12.88 -36.74
C ALA A 350 -2.90 -11.56 -37.36
N ALA A 351 -2.99 -11.55 -38.69
CA ALA A 351 -3.15 -10.39 -39.57
C ALA A 351 -1.92 -9.55 -39.94
N VAL A 352 -1.22 -9.96 -41.01
CA VAL A 352 -0.88 -9.05 -42.12
C VAL A 352 -0.93 -9.84 -43.45
N SER A 353 -1.99 -9.66 -44.24
CA SER A 353 -1.95 -9.95 -45.68
C SER A 353 -2.60 -8.78 -46.44
N SER A 354 -1.75 -7.89 -46.93
CA SER A 354 -2.11 -6.85 -47.89
C SER A 354 -1.85 -7.35 -49.33
N GLN A 355 -2.84 -7.13 -50.19
CA GLN A 355 -2.79 -6.90 -51.64
C GLN A 355 -1.63 -7.44 -52.50
N ARG A 356 -1.99 -8.29 -53.48
CA ARG A 356 -1.58 -8.35 -54.91
C ARG A 356 -2.42 -9.51 -55.48
N GLY A 357 -3.27 -9.38 -56.50
CA GLY A 357 -3.08 -8.76 -57.80
C GLY A 357 -3.33 -9.87 -58.84
N MET A 358 -4.32 -9.65 -59.71
CA MET A 358 -4.93 -10.53 -60.73
C MET A 358 -6.11 -11.39 -60.27
#